data_AF-A0A6V7WZT3-F1
#
_entry.id   AF-A0A6V7WZT3-F1
#
_cell.length_a   1.000
_cell.length_b   1.000
_cell.length_c   1.000
_cell.angle_alpha   90.00
_cell.angle_beta   90.00
_cell.angle_gamma   90.00
#
_symmetry.space_group_name_H-M   'P 1'
#
loop_
_entity.id
_entity.type
_entity.pdbx_description
1 polymer ?
#
loop_
_entity_poly.entity_id
_entity_poly.type
_entity_poly.pdbx_seq_one_letter_code
_entity_poly.pdbx_strand_id
1 'polypeptide(L)'
;MEQVLTKILGKTPTRQARINYLPNMPALLRQYGRLKKDKIDSSVQKQIIDAIEIFYHADFERFKVKFNHPKIKYLSFSNQLGYVLGFENPDMVRNNEVAKYGCDLRGGFSSFAVYSKGLTENMIIGNSLSSLLRVVSVAGATPGEYYEKIYDSPIYSRVLPKEVNEIEIELRTMDNGRLVPFEFGTVLLVLIFKKVINF
;
A
#
# COMPACT_ATOMS: atom_id res chain seq x y z
N MET A 1 14.57 4.70 12.47
CA MET A 1 14.02 4.78 11.10
C MET A 1 15.02 4.32 10.02
N GLU A 2 16.29 4.72 10.07
CA GLU A 2 17.31 4.28 9.09
C GLU A 2 17.60 2.77 9.08
N GLN A 3 17.62 2.11 10.25
CA GLN A 3 17.85 0.66 10.33
C GLN A 3 16.70 -0.16 9.70
N VAL A 4 15.47 0.34 9.80
CA VAL A 4 14.27 -0.30 9.20
C VAL A 4 14.31 -0.16 7.68
N LEU A 5 14.65 1.03 7.16
CA LEU A 5 14.78 1.28 5.72
C LEU A 5 15.92 0.47 5.07
N THR A 6 17.04 0.31 5.77
CA THR A 6 18.19 -0.47 5.27
C THR A 6 17.87 -1.96 5.19
N LYS A 7 17.04 -2.47 6.11
CA LYS A 7 16.58 -3.87 6.10
C LYS A 7 15.54 -4.14 5.00
N ILE A 8 14.70 -3.15 4.67
CA ILE A 8 13.66 -3.26 3.63
C ILE A 8 14.26 -3.13 2.22
N LEU A 9 15.26 -2.28 2.02
CA LEU A 9 15.81 -1.97 0.69
C LEU A 9 17.09 -2.74 0.35
N GLY A 10 17.61 -3.56 1.27
CA GLY A 10 18.86 -4.32 1.10
C GLY A 10 20.12 -3.47 0.91
N LYS A 11 19.98 -2.14 0.93
CA LYS A 11 21.05 -1.13 0.76
C LYS A 11 20.68 0.12 1.56
N THR A 12 21.69 0.90 1.94
CA THR A 12 21.46 2.20 2.58
C THR A 12 20.85 3.16 1.54
N PRO A 13 19.64 3.71 1.76
CA PRO A 13 18.98 4.53 0.76
C PRO A 13 19.70 5.86 0.54
N THR A 14 19.92 6.20 -0.74
CA THR A 14 20.54 7.45 -1.19
C THR A 14 19.66 8.66 -0.81
N ARG A 15 20.28 9.85 -0.69
CA ARG A 15 19.58 11.09 -0.33
C ARG A 15 18.37 11.39 -1.23
N GLN A 16 18.46 11.05 -2.52
CA GLN A 16 17.37 11.22 -3.47
C GLN A 16 16.23 10.22 -3.27
N ALA A 17 16.55 8.95 -2.99
CA ALA A 17 15.54 7.94 -2.65
C ALA A 17 14.76 8.32 -1.39
N ARG A 18 15.43 8.88 -0.37
CA ARG A 18 14.78 9.40 0.85
C ARG A 18 13.73 10.46 0.57
N ILE A 19 13.95 11.31 -0.42
CA ILE A 19 13.01 12.37 -0.82
C ILE A 19 11.81 11.78 -1.58
N ASN A 20 12.04 10.76 -2.40
CA ASN A 20 10.99 10.13 -3.21
C ASN A 20 10.05 9.20 -2.41
N TYR A 21 10.54 8.56 -1.33
CA TYR A 21 9.72 7.69 -0.46
C TYR A 21 8.95 8.43 0.64
N LEU A 22 9.15 9.74 0.78
CA LEU A 22 8.34 10.57 1.67
C LEU A 22 7.23 11.18 0.81
N PRO A 23 5.97 10.73 0.93
CA PRO A 23 4.87 11.32 0.18
C PRO A 23 4.85 12.82 0.49
N ASN A 24 4.52 13.64 -0.51
CA ASN A 24 4.45 15.10 -0.47
C ASN A 24 4.00 15.60 0.93
N MET A 25 5.00 15.86 1.78
CA MET A 25 4.87 16.27 3.16
C MET A 25 4.12 17.60 3.40
N PRO A 26 3.85 18.50 2.43
CA PRO A 26 3.18 19.75 2.74
C PRO A 26 1.77 19.60 3.32
N ALA A 27 1.01 18.58 2.92
CA ALA A 27 -0.39 18.43 3.35
C ALA A 27 -0.51 17.76 4.74
N LEU A 28 0.25 16.68 4.99
CA LEU A 28 0.29 16.03 6.30
C LEU A 28 0.94 16.94 7.36
N LEU A 29 2.01 17.67 7.02
CA LEU A 29 2.60 18.67 7.92
C LEU A 29 1.65 19.85 8.20
N ARG A 30 0.68 20.17 7.33
CA ARG A 30 -0.35 21.18 7.65
C ARG A 30 -1.36 20.68 8.68
N GLN A 31 -1.73 19.40 8.61
CA GLN A 31 -2.66 18.79 9.57
C GLN A 31 -1.99 18.63 10.95
N TYR A 32 -0.73 18.21 11.00
CA TYR A 32 0.06 18.13 12.23
C TYR A 32 0.66 19.49 12.66
N GLY A 33 0.79 20.46 11.76
CA GLY A 33 1.30 21.81 12.03
C GLY A 33 0.30 22.71 12.77
N ARG A 34 -0.94 22.23 12.98
CA ARG A 34 -1.90 22.84 13.90
C ARG A 34 -1.82 22.29 15.33
N LEU A 35 -1.04 21.24 15.58
CA LEU A 35 -0.55 20.99 16.94
C LEU A 35 0.34 22.17 17.26
N LYS A 36 -0.13 23.01 18.19
CA LYS A 36 0.47 24.30 18.51
C LYS A 36 1.99 24.19 18.52
N LYS A 37 2.60 25.10 17.76
CA LYS A 37 4.03 25.41 17.73
C LYS A 37 4.49 26.02 19.07
N ASP A 38 3.94 25.54 20.18
CA ASP A 38 4.40 25.84 21.52
C ASP A 38 5.65 24.98 21.73
N LYS A 39 6.78 25.47 21.24
CA LYS A 39 8.15 25.03 21.54
C LYS A 39 8.27 23.57 22.02
N ILE A 40 8.05 22.61 21.12
CA ILE A 40 8.55 21.26 21.36
C ILE A 40 10.07 21.38 21.31
N ASP A 41 10.70 21.27 22.47
CA ASP A 41 12.15 21.27 22.58
C ASP A 41 12.71 20.11 21.74
N SER A 42 13.46 20.45 20.70
CA SER A 42 14.09 19.50 19.79
C SER A 42 14.95 18.45 20.52
N SER A 43 15.47 18.78 21.71
CA SER A 43 16.23 17.84 22.54
C SER A 43 15.32 16.78 23.18
N VAL A 44 14.15 17.17 23.68
CA VAL A 44 13.14 16.26 24.25
C VAL A 44 12.54 15.36 23.17
N GLN A 45 12.25 15.92 21.99
CA GLN A 45 11.76 15.13 20.86
C GLN A 45 12.78 14.08 20.43
N LYS A 46 14.06 14.46 20.36
CA LYS A 46 15.15 13.54 20.05
C LYS A 46 15.27 12.44 21.10
N GLN A 47 15.22 12.77 22.39
CA GLN A 47 15.23 11.79 23.48
C GLN A 47 14.06 10.80 23.41
N ILE A 48 12.86 11.26 23.05
CA ILE A 48 11.69 10.38 22.89
C ILE A 48 11.86 9.45 21.70
N ILE A 49 12.34 9.95 20.56
CA ILE A 49 12.56 9.14 19.35
C ILE A 49 13.68 8.12 19.57
N ASP A 50 14.80 8.54 20.15
CA ASP A 50 15.96 7.68 20.44
C ASP A 50 15.63 6.60 21.47
N ALA A 51 14.58 6.81 22.27
CA ALA A 51 14.11 5.83 23.24
C ALA A 51 13.18 4.76 22.64
N ILE A 52 12.86 4.80 21.34
CA ILE A 52 11.97 3.83 20.67
C ILE A 52 12.77 2.97 19.70
N GLU A 53 12.71 1.66 19.88
CA GLU A 53 13.33 0.65 19.05
C GLU A 53 12.27 -0.29 18.47
N ILE A 54 12.30 -0.48 17.15
CA ILE A 54 11.50 -1.48 16.44
C ILE A 54 12.48 -2.42 15.76
N PHE A 55 12.49 -3.69 16.16
CA PHE A 55 13.41 -4.68 15.61
C PHE A 55 12.67 -5.95 15.21
N TYR A 56 13.24 -6.66 14.24
CA TYR A 56 12.68 -7.89 13.68
C TYR A 56 13.40 -9.10 14.27
N HIS A 57 12.65 -9.94 14.97
CA HIS A 57 13.10 -11.25 15.44
C HIS A 57 13.05 -12.26 14.29
N ALA A 58 14.23 -12.69 13.82
CA ALA A 58 14.33 -13.66 12.74
C ALA A 58 13.76 -15.03 13.13
N ASP A 59 14.01 -15.48 14.37
CA ASP A 59 13.56 -16.80 14.84
C ASP A 59 12.03 -16.96 14.88
N PHE A 60 11.31 -15.85 15.05
CA PHE A 60 9.85 -15.83 15.12
C PHE A 60 9.20 -15.13 13.90
N GLU A 61 10.04 -14.65 12.98
CA GLU A 61 9.65 -13.84 11.82
C GLU A 61 8.71 -12.66 12.13
N ARG A 62 8.92 -12.00 13.28
CA ARG A 62 8.00 -10.99 13.84
C ARG A 62 8.72 -9.73 14.30
N PHE A 63 8.02 -8.60 14.25
CA PHE A 63 8.51 -7.36 14.83
C PHE A 63 8.27 -7.31 16.35
N LYS A 64 9.19 -6.68 17.07
CA LYS A 64 9.05 -6.33 18.48
C LYS A 64 9.32 -4.84 18.66
N VAL A 65 8.52 -4.21 19.50
CA VAL A 65 8.72 -2.83 19.93
C VAL A 65 9.34 -2.82 21.33
N LYS A 66 10.34 -1.99 21.52
CA LYS A 66 10.90 -1.68 22.84
C LYS A 66 11.00 -0.17 22.98
N PHE A 67 10.61 0.36 24.12
CA PHE A 67 10.87 1.75 24.44
C PHE A 67 11.27 1.94 25.89
N ASN A 68 12.25 2.82 26.13
CA ASN A 68 12.92 2.96 27.43
C ASN A 68 12.66 4.32 28.10
N HIS A 69 11.76 5.14 27.55
CA HIS A 69 11.43 6.44 28.12
C HIS A 69 10.24 6.33 29.11
N PRO A 70 10.38 6.80 30.36
CA PRO A 70 9.39 6.60 31.42
C PRO A 70 8.03 7.27 31.14
N LYS A 71 7.97 8.25 30.23
CA LYS A 71 6.72 8.93 29.84
C LYS A 71 6.00 8.26 28.66
N ILE A 72 6.59 7.27 27.98
CA ILE A 72 5.92 6.56 26.89
C ILE A 72 5.08 5.44 27.53
N LYS A 73 3.77 5.47 27.29
CA LYS A 73 2.84 4.43 27.78
C LYS A 73 2.60 3.35 26.73
N TYR A 74 2.41 3.77 25.48
CA TYR A 74 2.18 2.93 24.32
C TYR A 74 2.58 3.70 23.06
N LEU A 75 2.75 2.97 21.96
CA LEU A 75 2.85 3.54 20.61
C LEU A 75 1.53 3.32 19.88
N SER A 76 1.21 4.26 18.99
CA SER A 76 0.15 4.11 18.00
C SER A 76 0.78 4.17 16.63
N PHE A 77 0.42 3.21 15.77
CA PHE A 77 0.76 3.18 14.36
C PHE A 77 -0.49 3.49 13.53
N SER A 78 -0.29 4.04 12.33
CA SER A 78 -1.39 4.05 11.36
C SER A 78 -1.84 2.62 11.06
N ASN A 79 -3.12 2.43 10.72
CA ASN A 79 -3.67 1.10 10.40
C ASN A 79 -2.81 0.34 9.38
N GLN A 80 -2.33 1.05 8.34
CA GLN A 80 -1.48 0.46 7.31
C GLN A 80 -0.13 -0.01 7.85
N LEU A 81 0.54 0.82 8.66
CA LEU A 81 1.84 0.46 9.23
C LEU A 81 1.69 -0.67 10.27
N GLY A 82 0.65 -0.59 11.10
CA GLY A 82 0.28 -1.64 12.05
C GLY A 82 0.08 -2.99 11.39
N TYR A 83 -0.67 -3.02 10.28
CA TYR A 83 -0.89 -4.20 9.45
C TYR A 83 0.43 -4.75 8.90
N VAL A 84 1.25 -3.90 8.25
CA VAL A 84 2.55 -4.30 7.68
C VAL A 84 3.46 -4.91 8.74
N LEU A 85 3.47 -4.34 9.95
CA LEU A 85 4.29 -4.80 11.06
C LEU A 85 3.70 -6.02 11.80
N GLY A 86 2.43 -6.35 11.58
CA GLY A 86 1.75 -7.51 12.17
C GLY A 86 1.20 -7.31 13.58
N PHE A 87 0.98 -6.07 14.02
CA PHE A 87 0.36 -5.78 15.34
C PHE A 87 -1.16 -5.86 15.25
N GLU A 88 -1.77 -6.64 16.15
CA GLU A 88 -3.24 -6.80 16.21
C GLU A 88 -3.95 -5.52 16.63
N ASN A 89 -3.39 -4.81 17.61
CA ASN A 89 -3.92 -3.53 18.09
C ASN A 89 -2.90 -2.41 17.83
N PRO A 90 -2.88 -1.84 16.61
CA PRO A 90 -1.88 -0.86 16.24
C PRO A 90 -2.02 0.46 17.00
N ASP A 91 -3.16 0.75 17.62
CA ASP A 91 -3.40 1.96 18.39
C ASP A 91 -2.81 1.92 19.81
N MET A 92 -2.51 0.72 20.32
CA MET A 92 -2.02 0.52 21.68
C MET A 92 -0.92 -0.55 21.76
N VAL A 93 0.18 -0.32 21.04
CA VAL A 93 1.34 -1.22 21.09
C VAL A 93 2.16 -0.94 22.36
N ARG A 94 2.30 -1.95 23.21
CA ARG A 94 2.94 -1.86 24.53
C ARG A 94 4.45 -2.08 24.47
N ASN A 95 5.12 -1.74 25.56
CA ASN A 95 6.55 -1.97 25.68
C ASN A 95 6.85 -3.47 25.65
N ASN A 96 7.90 -3.87 24.93
CA ASN A 96 8.30 -5.26 24.70
C ASN A 96 7.24 -6.12 23.98
N GLU A 97 6.22 -5.53 23.37
CA GLU A 97 5.20 -6.27 22.62
C GLU A 97 5.80 -6.84 21.33
N VAL A 98 5.54 -8.12 21.10
CA VAL A 98 5.86 -8.84 19.86
C VAL A 98 4.60 -8.88 19.01
N ALA A 99 4.74 -8.57 17.72
CA ALA A 99 3.69 -8.64 16.73
C ALA A 99 3.00 -10.02 16.74
N LYS A 100 1.67 -10.01 16.66
CA LYS A 100 0.85 -11.24 16.66
C LYS A 100 0.97 -11.98 15.34
N TYR A 101 1.17 -11.25 14.24
CA TYR A 101 1.24 -11.78 12.89
C TYR A 101 2.64 -11.57 12.29
N GLY A 102 3.00 -12.36 11.29
CA GLY A 102 4.20 -12.12 10.48
C GLY A 102 4.06 -10.82 9.71
N CYS A 103 5.19 -10.20 9.35
CA CYS A 103 5.14 -8.94 8.60
C CYS A 103 4.68 -9.17 7.15
N ASP A 104 3.81 -8.30 6.65
CA ASP A 104 3.45 -8.25 5.24
C ASP A 104 3.96 -6.96 4.61
N LEU A 105 5.15 -7.04 4.01
CA LEU A 105 5.77 -5.91 3.32
C LEU A 105 5.03 -5.50 2.05
N ARG A 106 4.09 -6.33 1.55
CA ARG A 106 3.19 -5.95 0.45
C ARG A 106 2.05 -5.03 0.94
N GLY A 107 1.91 -4.84 2.24
CA GLY A 107 0.87 -4.00 2.82
C GLY A 107 -0.54 -4.43 2.45
N GLY A 108 -0.77 -5.74 2.29
CA GLY A 108 -2.06 -6.30 1.93
C GLY A 108 -2.38 -6.18 0.44
N PHE A 109 -1.49 -5.56 -0.36
CA PHE A 109 -1.69 -5.38 -1.79
C PHE A 109 -1.18 -6.59 -2.57
N SER A 110 -2.02 -7.62 -2.66
CA SER A 110 -1.74 -8.86 -3.41
C SER A 110 -2.34 -8.85 -4.82
N SER A 111 -3.35 -8.02 -5.05
CA SER A 111 -4.10 -7.96 -6.30
C SER A 111 -4.90 -6.66 -6.39
N PHE A 112 -5.21 -6.27 -7.62
CA PHE A 112 -6.14 -5.19 -7.91
C PHE A 112 -7.17 -5.64 -8.94
N ALA A 113 -8.35 -5.04 -8.85
CA ALA A 113 -9.41 -5.18 -9.82
C ALA A 113 -9.32 -4.07 -10.87
N VAL A 114 -9.48 -4.45 -12.14
CA VAL A 114 -9.45 -3.56 -13.31
C VAL A 114 -10.89 -3.37 -13.78
N TYR A 115 -11.40 -2.16 -13.63
CA TYR A 115 -12.75 -1.79 -14.05
C TYR A 115 -12.72 -0.91 -15.30
N SER A 116 -13.78 -0.99 -16.10
CA SER A 116 -13.98 -0.09 -17.23
C SER A 116 -15.45 0.31 -17.35
N LYS A 117 -15.79 1.44 -16.74
CA LYS A 117 -17.19 1.84 -16.58
C LYS A 117 -17.88 2.06 -17.92
N GLY A 118 -18.94 1.29 -18.17
CA GLY A 118 -19.78 1.44 -19.37
C GLY A 118 -19.20 0.82 -20.64
N LEU A 119 -18.01 0.22 -20.60
CA LEU A 119 -17.44 -0.46 -21.76
C LEU A 119 -18.07 -1.85 -21.97
N THR A 120 -18.22 -2.63 -20.89
CA THR A 120 -18.76 -3.98 -20.96
C THR A 120 -20.06 -4.13 -20.18
N GLU A 121 -20.76 -5.24 -20.40
CA GLU A 121 -21.81 -5.68 -19.50
C GLU A 121 -21.30 -5.77 -18.05
N ASN A 122 -22.19 -5.47 -17.11
CA ASN A 122 -21.87 -5.57 -15.70
C ASN A 122 -21.90 -7.03 -15.26
N MET A 123 -20.97 -7.40 -14.40
CA MET A 123 -20.90 -8.70 -13.74
C MET A 123 -21.19 -8.56 -12.25
N ILE A 124 -21.74 -9.61 -11.66
CA ILE A 124 -21.91 -9.71 -10.20
C ILE A 124 -20.55 -10.00 -9.57
N ILE A 125 -20.12 -9.14 -8.66
CA ILE A 125 -18.87 -9.26 -7.91
C ILE A 125 -19.19 -9.07 -6.44
N GLY A 126 -19.17 -10.17 -5.68
CA GLY A 126 -19.61 -10.18 -4.29
C GLY A 126 -21.05 -9.71 -4.18
N ASN A 127 -21.26 -8.57 -3.52
CA ASN A 127 -22.55 -7.91 -3.32
C ASN A 127 -22.79 -6.70 -4.25
N SER A 128 -21.97 -6.52 -5.28
CA SER A 128 -22.07 -5.39 -6.22
C SER A 128 -22.21 -5.86 -7.66
N LEU A 129 -22.75 -4.98 -8.52
CA LEU A 129 -22.83 -5.19 -9.96
C LEU A 129 -21.92 -4.16 -10.63
N SER A 130 -20.89 -4.61 -11.35
CA SER A 130 -19.87 -3.71 -11.91
C SER A 130 -19.24 -4.25 -13.20
N SER A 131 -18.79 -3.35 -14.07
CA SER A 131 -18.05 -3.67 -15.29
C SER A 131 -16.57 -3.92 -14.96
N LEU A 132 -16.32 -5.11 -14.41
CA LEU A 132 -14.97 -5.62 -14.12
C LEU A 132 -14.43 -6.35 -15.34
N LEU A 133 -13.26 -5.92 -15.80
CA LEU A 133 -12.53 -6.61 -16.86
C LEU A 133 -11.78 -7.82 -16.31
N ARG A 134 -11.04 -7.63 -15.20
CA ARG A 134 -10.20 -8.68 -14.61
C ARG A 134 -9.70 -8.31 -13.21
N VAL A 135 -9.43 -9.33 -12.40
CA VAL A 135 -8.56 -9.22 -11.22
C VAL A 135 -7.15 -9.65 -11.60
N VAL A 136 -6.18 -8.77 -11.36
CA VAL A 136 -4.76 -9.00 -11.65
C VAL A 136 -4.03 -9.21 -10.34
N SER A 137 -3.36 -10.35 -10.20
CA SER A 137 -2.47 -10.60 -9.07
C SER A 137 -1.18 -9.81 -9.25
N VAL A 138 -0.73 -9.16 -8.18
CA VAL A 138 0.53 -8.41 -8.15
C VAL A 138 1.59 -9.34 -7.56
N ALA A 139 2.71 -9.50 -8.26
CA ALA A 139 3.92 -10.09 -7.71
C ALA A 139 5.11 -9.18 -7.99
N GLY A 140 6.19 -9.33 -7.24
CA GLY A 140 7.29 -8.36 -7.20
C GLY A 140 6.98 -7.26 -6.20
N ALA A 141 7.53 -7.39 -4.99
CA ALA A 141 7.41 -6.38 -3.93
C ALA A 141 8.60 -5.41 -3.94
N THR A 142 9.58 -5.62 -4.82
CA THR A 142 10.79 -4.83 -4.85
C THR A 142 10.59 -3.61 -5.75
N PRO A 143 10.82 -2.39 -5.23
CA PRO A 143 10.80 -1.19 -6.07
C PRO A 143 11.79 -1.32 -7.24
N GLY A 144 11.29 -1.10 -8.46
CA GLY A 144 12.10 -1.15 -9.70
C GLY A 144 12.02 -2.46 -10.48
N GLU A 145 11.31 -3.47 -9.98
CA GLU A 145 10.99 -4.67 -10.76
C GLU A 145 9.85 -4.39 -11.76
N TYR A 146 10.02 -4.86 -13.00
CA TYR A 146 8.94 -4.88 -13.98
C TYR A 146 8.09 -6.12 -13.75
N TYR A 147 6.78 -5.92 -13.58
CA TYR A 147 5.83 -7.01 -13.47
C TYR A 147 4.91 -7.01 -14.68
N GLU A 148 5.04 -8.06 -15.49
CA GLU A 148 4.19 -8.30 -16.65
C GLU A 148 3.35 -9.55 -16.40
N LYS A 149 2.04 -9.44 -16.64
CA LYS A 149 1.11 -10.57 -16.56
C LYS A 149 0.47 -10.83 -17.91
N ILE A 150 0.96 -11.86 -18.59
CA ILE A 150 0.40 -12.35 -19.86
C ILE A 150 -0.67 -13.41 -19.55
N TYR A 151 -1.76 -13.36 -20.31
CA TYR A 151 -2.88 -14.29 -20.17
C TYR A 151 -3.17 -14.95 -21.53
N ASP A 152 -2.78 -16.20 -21.69
CA ASP A 152 -2.92 -16.94 -22.96
C ASP A 152 -4.39 -17.19 -23.34
N SER A 153 -5.27 -17.28 -22.34
CA SER A 153 -6.71 -17.45 -22.51
C SER A 153 -7.47 -16.23 -21.99
N PRO A 154 -7.66 -15.18 -22.81
CA PRO A 154 -8.44 -14.01 -22.42
C PRO A 154 -9.91 -14.37 -22.24
N ILE A 155 -10.53 -13.80 -21.21
CA ILE A 155 -11.98 -13.85 -20.98
C ILE A 155 -12.56 -12.66 -21.74
N TYR A 156 -13.56 -12.91 -22.57
CA TYR A 156 -14.23 -11.88 -23.33
C TYR A 156 -15.57 -11.53 -22.68
N SER A 157 -15.82 -10.23 -22.54
CA SER A 157 -17.11 -9.69 -22.12
C SER A 157 -17.73 -8.91 -23.27
N ARG A 158 -19.06 -8.86 -23.33
CA ARG A 158 -19.75 -8.13 -24.39
C ARG A 158 -19.49 -6.63 -24.24
N VAL A 159 -18.96 -6.02 -25.31
CA VAL A 159 -18.82 -4.56 -25.41
C VAL A 159 -20.20 -3.95 -25.72
N LEU A 160 -20.61 -2.95 -24.94
CA LEU A 160 -21.93 -2.32 -25.06
C LEU A 160 -21.94 -1.15 -26.06
N PRO A 161 -20.95 -0.22 -26.04
CA PRO A 161 -20.95 0.89 -26.98
C PRO A 161 -20.63 0.43 -28.39
N LYS A 162 -21.28 1.05 -29.39
CA LYS A 162 -20.96 0.84 -30.81
C LYS A 162 -19.72 1.61 -31.24
N GLU A 163 -19.52 2.78 -30.64
CA GLU A 163 -18.41 3.69 -30.90
C GLU A 163 -17.86 4.16 -29.55
N VAL A 164 -16.54 4.27 -29.44
CA VAL A 164 -15.85 4.69 -28.22
C VAL A 164 -14.72 5.63 -28.60
N ASN A 165 -14.76 6.86 -28.07
CA ASN A 165 -13.70 7.83 -28.24
C ASN A 165 -12.62 7.71 -27.15
N GLU A 166 -13.05 7.37 -25.93
CA GLU A 166 -12.19 7.28 -24.76
C GLU A 166 -12.64 6.09 -23.90
N ILE A 167 -11.66 5.35 -23.38
CA ILE A 167 -11.88 4.25 -22.44
C ILE A 167 -11.26 4.64 -21.11
N GLU A 168 -12.10 4.80 -20.10
CA GLU A 168 -11.65 4.99 -18.72
C GLU A 168 -11.37 3.63 -18.08
N ILE A 169 -10.20 3.52 -17.44
CA ILE A 169 -9.79 2.34 -16.67
C ILE A 169 -9.57 2.77 -15.22
N GLU A 170 -10.24 2.09 -14.30
CA GLU A 170 -10.00 2.24 -12.87
C GLU A 170 -9.30 1.00 -12.31
N LEU A 171 -8.16 1.21 -11.66
CA LEU A 171 -7.49 0.18 -10.87
C LEU A 171 -7.90 0.36 -9.42
N ARG A 172 -8.53 -0.65 -8.82
CA ARG A 172 -8.99 -0.62 -7.42
C ARG A 172 -8.40 -1.75 -6.59
N THR A 173 -8.09 -1.45 -5.34
CA THR A 173 -7.61 -2.44 -4.37
C THR A 173 -8.74 -3.41 -4.01
N MET A 174 -8.40 -4.67 -3.76
CA MET A 174 -9.40 -5.71 -3.47
C MET A 174 -9.95 -5.66 -2.04
N ASP A 175 -9.24 -5.02 -1.11
CA ASP A 175 -9.56 -4.99 0.32
C ASP A 175 -10.72 -4.04 0.64
N ASN A 176 -10.74 -2.86 0.02
CA ASN A 176 -11.71 -1.79 0.33
C ASN A 176 -12.18 -1.03 -0.91
N GLY A 177 -11.79 -1.46 -2.13
CA GLY A 177 -12.23 -0.87 -3.39
C GLY A 177 -11.68 0.54 -3.64
N ARG A 178 -10.68 1.00 -2.90
CA ARG A 178 -10.03 2.30 -3.13
C ARG A 178 -9.24 2.28 -4.44
N LEU A 179 -9.08 3.44 -5.06
CA LEU A 179 -8.20 3.56 -6.21
C LEU A 179 -6.77 3.20 -5.82
N VAL A 180 -6.08 2.44 -6.68
CA VAL A 180 -4.67 2.11 -6.49
C VAL A 180 -3.87 3.43 -6.54
N PRO A 181 -3.11 3.77 -5.49
CA PRO A 181 -2.33 5.00 -5.46
C PRO A 181 -1.12 4.87 -6.39
N PHE A 182 -1.18 5.51 -7.55
CA PHE A 182 -0.05 5.61 -8.48
C PHE A 182 0.81 6.81 -8.12
N GLU A 183 1.92 6.59 -7.39
CA GLU A 183 2.89 7.67 -7.11
C GLU A 183 3.96 7.78 -8.21
N PHE A 184 4.43 6.65 -8.75
CA PHE A 184 5.43 6.59 -9.82
C PHE A 184 5.30 5.28 -10.61
N GLY A 185 5.77 5.29 -11.86
CA GLY A 185 5.76 4.12 -12.77
C GLY A 185 4.89 4.34 -14.01
N THR A 186 4.77 3.30 -14.82
CA THR A 186 3.95 3.31 -16.05
C THR A 186 3.10 2.04 -16.07
N VAL A 187 1.81 2.19 -16.37
CA VAL A 187 0.91 1.06 -16.61
C VAL A 187 0.72 0.92 -18.11
N LEU A 188 1.00 -0.28 -18.62
CA LEU A 188 0.59 -0.68 -19.96
C LEU A 188 -0.54 -1.69 -19.84
N LEU A 189 -1.67 -1.40 -20.49
CA LEU A 189 -2.82 -2.28 -20.53
C LEU A 189 -3.19 -2.56 -21.98
N VAL A 190 -3.36 -3.84 -22.30
CA VAL A 190 -3.74 -4.29 -23.65
C VAL A 190 -5.17 -4.82 -23.61
N LEU A 191 -6.07 -4.15 -24.33
CA LEU A 191 -7.45 -4.61 -24.56
C LEU A 191 -7.55 -5.34 -25.90
N ILE A 192 -8.14 -6.54 -25.89
CA ILE A 192 -8.34 -7.34 -27.10
C ILE A 192 -9.82 -7.31 -27.47
N PHE A 193 -10.13 -6.76 -28.66
CA PHE A 193 -11.48 -6.71 -29.20
C PHE A 193 -11.67 -7.80 -30.25
N LYS A 194 -12.66 -8.67 -30.05
CA LYS A 194 -13.03 -9.72 -30.99
C LYS A 194 -14.44 -9.47 -31.53
N LYS A 195 -14.60 -9.49 -32.85
CA LYS A 195 -15.92 -9.41 -33.49
C LYS A 195 -16.73 -10.66 -33.12
N VAL A 196 -17.89 -10.46 -32.50
CA VAL A 196 -18.85 -11.53 -32.26
C VAL A 196 -19.60 -11.78 -33.56
N ILE A 197 -19.56 -13.02 -34.05
CA ILE A 197 -20.40 -13.48 -35.15
C ILE A 197 -21.65 -14.06 -34.50
N ASN A 198 -22.75 -13.31 -34.54
CA ASN A 198 -24.06 -13.84 -34.17
C ASN A 198 -24.57 -14.62 -35.38
N PHE A 199 -24.78 -15.93 -35.21
CA PHE A 199 -25.46 -16.78 -36.19
C PHE A 199 -26.98 -16.71 -35.98
#